data_AF-A0A416DLG5-F1
#
_entry.id   AF-A0A416DLG5-F1
#
_cell.length_a   1.000
_cell.length_b   1.000
_cell.length_c   1.000
_cell.angle_alpha   90.00
_cell.angle_beta   90.00
_cell.angle_gamma   90.00
#
_symmetry.space_group_name_H-M   'P 1'
#
loop_
_entity.id
_entity.type
_entity.pdbx_description
1 polymer ?
#
loop_
_entity_poly.entity_id
_entity_poly.type
_entity_poly.pdbx_seq_one_letter_code
_entity_poly.pdbx_strand_id
1 'polypeptide(L)'
;MEYKTITRPDGSEQQLAVYDGKCRFWMEGIYDSLPDTAEKRAEECSLPVKIDRREDGTVSVGTQSLVPWETDYGKLEIMADVYLNYLAQVFNLPDDDYVKTRLEFGSDSADRDSLMTAEEKEIISANK
;
A
#
# COMPACT_ATOMS: atom_id res chain seq x y z
N MET A 1 20.95 -3.32 -0.25
CA MET A 1 20.03 -2.16 -0.26
C MET A 1 20.83 -0.97 -0.72
N GLU A 2 20.25 -0.08 -1.53
CA GLU A 2 20.82 1.24 -1.79
C GLU A 2 19.77 2.33 -1.59
N TYR A 3 20.23 3.55 -1.31
CA TYR A 3 19.34 4.71 -1.25
C TYR A 3 19.43 5.52 -2.54
N LYS A 4 18.28 5.84 -3.14
CA LYS A 4 18.18 6.75 -4.28
C LYS A 4 17.47 8.03 -3.87
N THR A 5 17.98 9.18 -4.30
CA THR A 5 17.26 10.45 -4.17
C THR A 5 16.49 10.70 -5.46
N ILE A 6 15.21 11.00 -5.32
CA ILE A 6 14.33 11.42 -6.42
C ILE A 6 13.75 12.79 -6.13
N THR A 7 13.29 13.47 -7.18
CA THR A 7 12.51 14.71 -7.07
C THR A 7 11.04 14.36 -7.26
N ARG A 8 10.21 14.69 -6.26
CA ARG A 8 8.76 14.53 -6.31
C ARG A 8 8.12 15.50 -7.31
N PRO A 9 6.85 15.27 -7.72
CA PRO A 9 6.13 16.20 -8.59
C PRO A 9 6.02 17.62 -8.03
N ASP A 10 6.02 17.77 -6.69
CA ASP A 10 6.00 19.06 -5.99
C ASP A 10 7.38 19.75 -5.93
N GLY A 11 8.42 19.14 -6.50
CA GLY A 11 9.80 19.64 -6.50
C GLY A 11 10.61 19.30 -5.25
N SER A 12 10.01 18.66 -4.23
CA SER A 12 10.75 18.23 -3.05
C SER A 12 11.60 17.00 -3.31
N GLU A 13 12.74 16.88 -2.61
CA GLU A 13 13.56 15.68 -2.68
C GLU A 13 13.05 14.60 -1.73
N GLN A 14 13.11 13.35 -2.17
CA GLN A 14 12.80 12.18 -1.36
C GLN A 14 13.89 11.12 -1.52
N GLN A 15 14.29 10.51 -0.41
CA GLN A 15 15.14 9.32 -0.41
C GLN A 15 14.28 8.05 -0.40
N LEU A 16 14.62 7.08 -1.26
CA LEU A 16 13.97 5.78 -1.38
C LEU A 16 14.94 4.67 -1.01
N ALA A 17 14.49 3.71 -0.18
CA ALA A 17 15.19 2.45 0.04
C ALA A 17 14.91 1.48 -1.12
N VAL A 18 15.95 1.14 -1.87
CA VAL A 18 15.89 0.29 -3.07
C VAL A 18 16.50 -1.08 -2.81
N TYR A 19 15.77 -2.11 -3.20
CA TYR A 19 16.11 -3.53 -3.10
C TYR A 19 15.99 -4.14 -4.50
N ASP A 20 17.12 -4.50 -5.11
CA ASP A 20 17.16 -5.05 -6.47
C ASP A 20 16.33 -4.27 -7.50
N GLY A 21 16.55 -2.95 -7.56
CA GLY A 21 15.81 -2.07 -8.48
C GLY A 21 14.34 -1.84 -8.13
N LYS A 22 13.86 -2.29 -6.97
CA LYS A 22 12.48 -2.08 -6.50
C LYS A 22 12.42 -1.37 -5.15
N CYS A 23 11.28 -0.77 -4.86
CA CYS A 23 10.98 -0.06 -3.62
C CYS A 23 9.66 -0.56 -3.03
N ARG A 24 9.54 -0.49 -1.71
CA ARG A 24 8.24 -0.67 -1.04
C ARG A 24 7.28 0.42 -1.47
N PHE A 25 6.07 0.03 -1.81
CA PHE A 25 4.96 0.93 -2.06
C PHE A 25 3.76 0.50 -1.21
N TRP A 26 3.30 1.42 -0.38
CA TRP A 26 2.14 1.27 0.47
C TRP A 26 0.98 2.06 -0.10
N MET A 27 -0.17 1.40 -0.23
CA MET A 27 -1.42 1.96 -0.71
C MET A 27 -2.47 1.76 0.37
N GLU A 28 -3.15 2.84 0.76
CA GLU A 28 -4.14 2.80 1.84
C GLU A 28 -5.31 3.73 1.56
N GLY A 29 -6.50 3.19 1.76
CA GLY A 29 -7.76 3.93 1.80
C GLY A 29 -8.22 4.07 3.25
N ILE A 30 -8.72 5.26 3.58
CA ILE A 30 -9.34 5.57 4.88
C ILE A 30 -10.84 5.74 4.63
N TYR A 31 -11.64 4.87 5.23
CA TYR A 31 -13.09 4.80 5.09
C TYR A 31 -13.77 5.34 6.35
N ASP A 32 -14.95 5.94 6.22
CA ASP A 32 -15.76 6.35 7.38
C ASP A 32 -16.20 5.15 8.23
N SER A 33 -16.46 4.01 7.58
CA SER A 33 -16.72 2.75 8.23
C SER A 33 -16.48 1.58 7.27
N LEU A 34 -16.38 0.36 7.81
CA LEU A 34 -16.46 -0.88 7.04
C LEU A 34 -17.50 -1.81 7.65
N PRO A 35 -18.14 -2.67 6.84
CA PRO A 35 -18.96 -3.76 7.35
C PRO A 35 -18.21 -4.59 8.41
N ASP A 36 -18.91 -5.08 9.42
CA ASP A 36 -18.33 -5.97 10.45
C ASP A 36 -17.78 -7.29 9.89
N THR A 37 -18.13 -7.60 8.63
CA THR A 37 -17.66 -8.77 7.90
C THR A 37 -16.39 -8.53 7.09
N ALA A 38 -15.84 -7.31 7.09
CA ALA A 38 -14.69 -6.94 6.26
C ALA A 38 -13.45 -7.81 6.56
N GLU A 39 -13.11 -8.01 7.83
CA GLU A 39 -11.97 -8.83 8.25
C GLU A 39 -12.14 -10.29 7.81
N LYS A 40 -13.34 -10.84 8.01
CA LYS A 40 -13.67 -12.20 7.57
C LYS A 40 -13.59 -12.33 6.05
N ARG A 41 -14.09 -11.35 5.30
CA ARG A 41 -13.98 -11.35 3.83
C ARG A 41 -12.53 -11.25 3.37
N ALA A 42 -11.72 -10.41 4.00
CA ALA A 42 -10.30 -10.30 3.69
C ALA A 42 -9.58 -11.65 3.90
N GLU A 43 -9.90 -12.36 4.98
CA GLU A 43 -9.38 -13.71 5.24
C GLU A 43 -9.87 -14.72 4.19
N GLU A 44 -11.18 -14.80 3.93
CA GLU A 44 -11.79 -15.73 2.95
C GLU A 44 -11.25 -15.51 1.52
N CYS A 45 -10.96 -14.27 1.15
CA CYS A 45 -10.35 -13.90 -0.13
C CYS A 45 -8.82 -13.95 -0.13
N SER A 46 -8.18 -14.32 1.00
CA SER A 46 -6.72 -14.32 1.18
C SER A 46 -6.08 -12.99 0.77
N LEU A 47 -6.74 -11.88 1.09
CA LEU A 47 -6.25 -10.55 0.73
C LEU A 47 -5.07 -10.16 1.62
N PRO A 48 -3.94 -9.71 1.05
CA PRO A 48 -2.80 -9.25 1.81
C PRO A 48 -3.01 -7.82 2.33
N VAL A 49 -4.00 -7.63 3.21
CA VAL A 49 -4.36 -6.31 3.74
C VAL A 49 -4.16 -6.21 5.24
N LYS A 50 -3.85 -5.00 5.68
CA LYS A 50 -3.99 -4.59 7.07
C LYS A 50 -5.24 -3.74 7.20
N ILE A 51 -6.17 -4.17 8.05
CA ILE A 51 -7.36 -3.43 8.44
C ILE A 51 -7.12 -2.88 9.85
N ASP A 52 -7.31 -1.59 10.04
CA ASP A 52 -7.10 -0.89 11.31
C ASP A 52 -8.31 0.01 11.61
N ARG A 53 -9.14 -0.42 12.58
CA ARG A 53 -10.31 0.34 13.05
C ARG A 53 -9.87 1.33 14.12
N ARG A 54 -10.09 2.62 13.90
CA ARG A 54 -9.61 3.71 14.76
C ARG A 54 -10.66 4.13 15.78
N GLU A 55 -10.20 4.80 16.84
CA GLU A 55 -11.09 5.28 17.92
C GLU A 55 -12.10 6.33 17.44
N ASP A 56 -11.79 7.07 16.38
CA ASP A 56 -12.70 8.07 15.77
C ASP A 56 -13.79 7.44 14.89
N GLY A 57 -13.83 6.11 14.80
CA GLY A 57 -14.78 5.34 14.00
C GLY A 57 -14.33 5.06 12.57
N THR A 58 -13.32 5.78 12.07
CA THR A 58 -12.78 5.53 10.73
C THR A 58 -12.01 4.23 10.67
N VAL A 59 -11.88 3.68 9.46
CA VAL A 59 -11.16 2.42 9.22
C VAL A 59 -10.13 2.62 8.13
N SER A 60 -8.89 2.21 8.40
CA SER A 60 -7.84 2.13 7.41
C SER A 60 -7.79 0.73 6.82
N VAL A 61 -7.66 0.65 5.50
CA VAL A 61 -7.29 -0.58 4.80
C VAL A 61 -6.15 -0.29 3.86
N GLY A 62 -5.06 -1.05 3.99
CA GLY A 62 -3.95 -0.92 3.06
C GLY A 62 -3.15 -2.19 2.83
N THR A 63 -2.32 -2.15 1.79
CA THR A 63 -1.41 -3.22 1.39
C THR A 63 -0.05 -2.67 0.98
N GLN A 64 0.94 -3.56 0.93
CA GLN A 64 2.31 -3.26 0.51
C GLN A 64 2.75 -4.19 -0.61
N SER A 65 3.43 -3.63 -1.62
CA SER A 65 4.08 -4.38 -2.70
C SER A 65 5.45 -3.77 -3.05
N LEU A 66 6.28 -4.52 -3.79
CA LEU A 66 7.48 -4.00 -4.44
C LEU A 66 7.20 -3.56 -5.87
N VAL A 67 7.50 -2.30 -6.14
CA VAL A 67 7.40 -1.72 -7.49
C VAL A 67 8.77 -1.20 -7.92
N PRO A 68 9.08 -1.12 -9.23
CA PRO A 68 10.33 -0.51 -9.70
C PRO A 68 10.53 0.88 -9.11
N TRP A 69 11.74 1.23 -8.67
CA TRP A 69 12.00 2.53 -8.05
C TRP A 69 11.80 3.70 -9.03
N GLU A 70 11.91 3.44 -10.33
CA GLU A 70 11.66 4.40 -11.42
C GLU A 70 10.18 4.55 -11.78
N THR A 71 9.27 3.93 -11.03
CA THR A 71 7.84 4.06 -11.27
C THR A 71 7.41 5.51 -11.04
N ASP A 72 6.88 6.12 -12.10
CA ASP A 72 6.31 7.47 -12.08
C ASP A 72 5.16 7.58 -11.05
N TYR A 73 5.05 8.75 -10.42
CA TYR A 73 3.99 9.03 -9.44
C TYR A 73 2.58 8.89 -10.03
N GLY A 74 2.35 9.30 -11.29
CA GLY A 74 1.06 9.10 -11.93
C GLY A 74 0.68 7.62 -12.04
N LYS A 75 1.65 6.75 -12.34
CA LYS A 75 1.44 5.29 -12.31
C LYS A 75 1.21 4.76 -10.89
N LEU A 76 1.92 5.27 -9.89
CA LEU A 76 1.70 4.89 -8.49
C LEU A 76 0.27 5.24 -8.04
N GLU A 77 -0.23 6.41 -8.42
CA GLU A 77 -1.62 6.83 -8.18
C GLU A 77 -2.62 5.89 -8.86
N ILE A 78 -2.42 5.58 -10.15
CA ILE A 78 -3.28 4.64 -10.88
C ILE A 78 -3.26 3.24 -10.22
N MET A 79 -2.10 2.76 -9.77
CA MET A 79 -2.00 1.48 -9.06
C MET A 79 -2.79 1.50 -7.75
N ALA A 80 -2.70 2.60 -7.00
CA ALA A 80 -3.48 2.77 -5.78
C ALA A 80 -4.98 2.80 -6.08
N ASP A 81 -5.42 3.56 -7.09
CA ASP A 81 -6.84 3.65 -7.47
C ASP A 81 -7.40 2.29 -7.88
N VAL A 82 -6.69 1.53 -8.73
CA VAL A 82 -7.09 0.18 -9.13
C VAL A 82 -7.24 -0.73 -7.91
N TYR A 83 -6.30 -0.65 -6.98
CA TYR A 83 -6.32 -1.45 -5.77
C TYR A 83 -7.47 -1.07 -4.81
N LEU A 84 -7.67 0.22 -4.57
CA LEU A 84 -8.73 0.71 -3.69
C LEU A 84 -10.11 0.42 -4.26
N ASN A 85 -10.28 0.54 -5.58
CA ASN A 85 -11.52 0.15 -6.26
C ASN A 85 -11.79 -1.36 -6.15
N TYR A 86 -10.75 -2.20 -6.21
CA TYR A 86 -10.89 -3.62 -5.96
C TYR A 86 -11.32 -3.92 -4.52
N LEU A 87 -10.74 -3.24 -3.52
CA LEU A 87 -11.17 -3.40 -2.13
C LEU A 87 -12.62 -2.97 -1.90
N ALA A 88 -13.04 -1.84 -2.48
CA ALA A 88 -14.42 -1.38 -2.40
C ALA A 88 -15.39 -2.45 -2.90
N GLN A 89 -15.07 -3.10 -4.04
CA GLN A 89 -15.86 -4.22 -4.56
C GLN A 89 -15.88 -5.43 -3.62
N VAL A 90 -14.71 -5.85 -3.10
CA VAL A 90 -14.64 -7.00 -2.18
C VAL A 90 -15.43 -6.75 -0.90
N PHE A 91 -15.38 -5.54 -0.35
CA PHE A 91 -16.11 -5.17 0.85
C PHE A 91 -17.56 -4.73 0.57
N ASN A 92 -17.97 -4.70 -0.70
CA ASN A 92 -19.30 -4.26 -1.14
C ASN A 92 -19.62 -2.84 -0.61
N LEU A 93 -18.64 -1.95 -0.74
CA LEU A 93 -18.77 -0.53 -0.49
C LEU A 93 -19.27 0.18 -1.77
N PRO A 94 -19.95 1.32 -1.64
CA PRO A 94 -20.18 2.23 -2.75
C PRO A 94 -18.86 2.62 -3.44
N ASP A 95 -18.94 2.97 -4.72
CA ASP A 95 -17.81 3.56 -5.43
C ASP A 95 -17.40 4.87 -4.72
N ASP A 96 -16.09 5.10 -4.56
CA ASP A 96 -15.49 6.27 -3.89
C ASP A 96 -15.86 6.48 -2.40
N ASP A 97 -16.23 5.42 -1.67
CA ASP A 97 -16.62 5.52 -0.24
C ASP A 97 -15.43 5.70 0.73
N TYR A 98 -14.22 5.91 0.22
CA TYR A 98 -13.08 6.28 1.05
C TYR A 98 -12.95 7.81 1.12
N VAL A 99 -12.70 8.32 2.32
CA VAL A 99 -12.56 9.74 2.61
C VAL A 99 -11.19 10.27 2.21
N LYS A 100 -10.17 9.41 2.26
CA LYS A 100 -8.79 9.82 1.99
C LYS A 100 -7.89 8.65 1.57
N THR A 101 -7.00 8.92 0.64
CA THR A 101 -5.90 8.03 0.25
C THR A 101 -4.61 8.44 0.94
N ARG A 102 -3.83 7.46 1.41
CA ARG A 102 -2.45 7.66 1.88
C ARG A 102 -1.50 6.73 1.13
N LEU A 103 -0.53 7.32 0.45
CA LEU A 103 0.51 6.60 -0.28
C LEU A 103 1.86 6.82 0.39
N GLU A 104 2.67 5.77 0.47
CA GLU A 104 4.04 5.87 0.94
C GLU A 104 4.94 5.04 0.02
N PHE A 105 5.96 5.69 -0.54
CA PHE A 105 6.84 5.10 -1.56
C PHE A 105 8.29 5.15 -1.11
N GLY A 106 9.00 4.02 -1.18
CA GLY A 106 10.43 3.91 -0.85
C GLY A 106 10.76 3.82 0.64
N SER A 107 9.82 3.40 1.48
CA SER A 107 10.05 3.21 2.92
C SER A 107 11.08 2.10 3.21
N ASP A 108 11.92 2.32 4.23
CA ASP A 108 12.83 1.31 4.77
C ASP A 108 12.20 0.47 5.91
N SER A 109 11.00 0.84 6.38
CA SER A 109 10.28 0.11 7.42
C SER A 109 9.84 -1.28 6.96
N ALA A 110 10.04 -2.26 7.85
CA ALA A 110 9.63 -3.65 7.65
C ALA A 110 8.26 -3.99 8.27
N ASP A 111 7.56 -3.01 8.88
CA ASP A 111 6.34 -3.24 9.67
C ASP A 111 5.20 -3.88 8.87
N ARG A 112 5.24 -3.73 7.55
CA ARG A 112 4.22 -4.19 6.60
C ARG A 112 4.73 -5.33 5.71
N ASP A 113 5.96 -5.80 5.92
CA ASP A 113 6.57 -6.85 5.09
C ASP A 113 5.80 -8.17 5.20
N SER A 114 5.04 -8.39 6.27
CA SER A 114 4.17 -9.57 6.42
C SER A 114 3.13 -9.70 5.29
N LEU A 115 2.67 -8.59 4.71
CA LEU A 115 1.68 -8.53 3.64
C LEU A 115 2.26 -8.89 2.26
N MET A 116 3.58 -8.85 2.11
CA MET A 116 4.23 -9.08 0.83
C MET A 116 4.24 -10.56 0.45
N THR A 117 4.34 -10.83 -0.85
CA THR A 117 4.51 -12.19 -1.39
C THR A 117 5.86 -12.79 -0.96
N ALA A 118 6.00 -14.11 -1.11
CA ALA A 118 7.25 -14.80 -0.81
C ALA A 118 8.41 -14.28 -1.68
N GLU A 119 8.16 -14.04 -2.97
CA GLU A 119 9.15 -13.50 -3.92
C GLU A 119 9.62 -12.10 -3.52
N GLU A 120 8.69 -11.22 -3.14
CA GLU A 120 9.04 -9.87 -2.68
C GLU A 120 9.85 -9.90 -1.37
N LYS A 121 9.46 -10.77 -0.43
CA LYS A 121 10.21 -10.99 0.82
C LYS A 121 11.62 -11.50 0.54
N GLU A 122 11.78 -12.39 -0.44
CA GLU A 122 13.08 -12.91 -0.85
C GLU A 122 13.97 -11.77 -1.37
N ILE A 123 13.44 -10.90 -2.26
CA ILE A 123 14.15 -9.71 -2.76
C ILE A 123 14.61 -8.82 -1.60
N ILE A 124 13.72 -8.50 -0.65
CA ILE A 124 14.09 -7.70 0.52
C ILE A 124 15.19 -8.40 1.32
N SER A 125 15.04 -9.69 1.62
CA SER A 125 15.97 -10.43 2.47
C SER A 125 17.37 -10.58 1.86
N ALA A 126 17.45 -10.80 0.54
CA ALA A 126 18.70 -10.90 -0.20
C ALA A 126 19.44 -9.56 -0.32
N ASN A 127 18.72 -8.46 -0.11
CA ASN A 127 19.22 -7.10 -0.29
C ASN A 127 19.14 -6.25 0.98
N LYS A 128 19.00 -6.83 2.18
CA LYS A 128 19.08 -6.08 3.44
C LYS A 128 20.51 -5.62 3.75
#